data_AF-A0A1J7D2G2-F1
#
_entry.id   AF-A0A1J7D2G2-F1
#
_cell.length_a   1.000
_cell.length_b   1.000
_cell.length_c   1.000
_cell.angle_alpha   90.00
_cell.angle_beta   90.00
_cell.angle_gamma   90.00
#
_symmetry.space_group_name_H-M   'P 1'
#
loop_
_entity.id
_entity.type
_entity.pdbx_description
1 polymer ?
#
loop_
_entity_poly.entity_id
_entity_poly.type
_entity_poly.pdbx_seq_one_letter_code
_entity_poly.pdbx_strand_id
1 'polypeptide(L)'
;MTIKAESPFIAWPPAGARLLFVAQDPATSVHNLIPGSLPTAIASHFAGEGGGGRGRLPLPPREAVQAWLAQAGIDEHTAIVVYDGGNGSQAARAWWVLNWAGYRRVSILAGGLNGWQAQAAQPQQQAAITPSAGAFHEVTTEEIARRPHDFLLVDARNHAAFAGDGLVPSHLPAAINLPMAALQDEQGRLVAL
;
A
#
# COMPACT_ATOMS: atom_id res chain seq x y z
N MET A 1 -25.21 -29.01 15.70
CA MET A 1 -24.85 -29.37 14.31
C MET A 1 -24.15 -28.18 13.71
N THR A 2 -22.84 -28.11 13.92
CA THR A 2 -21.99 -26.97 13.51
C THR A 2 -21.73 -27.12 12.02
N ILE A 3 -22.24 -26.18 11.23
CA ILE A 3 -21.88 -26.09 9.82
C ILE A 3 -20.42 -25.64 9.78
N LYS A 4 -19.50 -26.61 9.67
CA LYS A 4 -18.14 -26.33 9.19
C LYS A 4 -18.31 -25.88 7.75
N ALA A 5 -18.21 -24.59 7.50
CA ALA A 5 -17.99 -24.09 6.16
C ALA A 5 -16.57 -24.51 5.76
N GLU A 6 -16.44 -25.70 5.18
CA GLU A 6 -15.24 -26.06 4.45
C GLU A 6 -15.17 -25.12 3.23
N SER A 7 -14.26 -24.15 3.31
CA SER A 7 -13.99 -23.20 2.23
C SER A 7 -12.68 -23.63 1.56
N PRO A 8 -12.71 -24.05 0.29
CA PRO A 8 -11.56 -24.67 -0.38
C PRO A 8 -10.60 -23.60 -0.90
N PHE A 9 -9.79 -22.96 -0.04
CA PHE A 9 -8.96 -21.84 -0.50
C PHE A 9 -7.54 -21.82 0.09
N ILE A 10 -6.61 -22.52 -0.56
CA ILE A 10 -5.20 -22.08 -0.58
C ILE A 10 -5.05 -21.04 -1.69
N ALA A 11 -4.27 -19.97 -1.44
CA ALA A 11 -3.29 -19.44 -2.41
C ALA A 11 -2.30 -18.51 -1.66
N TRP A 12 -1.04 -18.91 -1.41
CA TRP A 12 0.12 -18.47 -2.20
C TRP A 12 -0.27 -17.44 -3.30
N PRO A 13 0.46 -16.33 -3.52
CA PRO A 13 0.15 -15.40 -4.62
C PRO A 13 -0.25 -16.19 -5.89
N PRO A 14 -1.41 -15.91 -6.51
CA PRO A 14 -2.04 -16.83 -7.45
C PRO A 14 -1.02 -17.29 -8.48
N ALA A 15 -1.05 -18.56 -8.90
CA ALA A 15 -0.04 -19.10 -9.80
C ALA A 15 0.19 -18.15 -11.00
N GLY A 16 1.43 -17.67 -11.15
CA GLY A 16 1.80 -16.68 -12.18
C GLY A 16 1.71 -15.20 -11.76
N ALA A 17 1.31 -14.88 -10.53
CA ALA A 17 1.33 -13.53 -10.01
C ALA A 17 2.76 -13.05 -9.76
N ARG A 18 2.98 -11.76 -9.99
CA ARG A 18 4.25 -11.08 -9.76
C ARG A 18 4.27 -10.51 -8.36
N LEU A 19 5.25 -10.95 -7.58
CA LEU A 19 5.49 -10.50 -6.22
C LEU A 19 6.38 -9.27 -6.22
N LEU A 20 5.93 -8.19 -5.58
CA LEU A 20 6.72 -6.98 -5.41
C LEU A 20 6.97 -6.76 -3.92
N PHE A 21 8.23 -6.86 -3.50
CA PHE A 21 8.62 -6.38 -2.18
C PHE A 21 8.86 -4.87 -2.24
N VAL A 22 8.28 -4.11 -1.33
CA VAL A 22 8.35 -2.64 -1.32
C VAL A 22 9.11 -2.16 -0.11
N ALA A 23 10.37 -1.79 -0.31
CA ALA A 23 11.20 -1.13 0.70
C ALA A 23 10.86 0.36 0.82
N GLN A 24 11.19 0.95 1.96
CA GLN A 24 11.16 2.41 2.10
C GLN A 24 12.22 3.09 1.23
N ASP A 25 13.44 2.56 1.24
CA ASP A 25 14.61 3.08 0.52
C ASP A 25 15.26 1.95 -0.31
N PRO A 26 15.71 2.19 -1.56
CA PRO A 26 16.42 1.21 -2.37
C PRO A 26 17.68 0.61 -1.72
N ALA A 27 18.32 1.33 -0.79
CA ALA A 27 19.47 0.83 -0.03
C ALA A 27 19.10 -0.16 1.09
N THR A 28 17.80 -0.39 1.33
CA THR A 28 17.34 -1.32 2.36
C THR A 28 17.67 -2.76 1.95
N SER A 29 18.70 -3.33 2.56
CA SER A 29 19.00 -4.75 2.43
C SER A 29 17.95 -5.57 3.16
N VAL A 30 17.22 -6.39 2.40
CA VAL A 30 16.26 -7.35 2.91
C VAL A 30 16.67 -8.75 2.51
N HIS A 31 16.79 -9.60 3.52
CA HIS A 31 17.10 -11.01 3.34
C HIS A 31 15.81 -11.83 3.46
N ASN A 32 15.82 -13.04 2.89
CA ASN A 32 14.71 -14.00 3.01
C ASN A 32 13.38 -13.48 2.47
N LEU A 33 13.42 -12.77 1.33
CA LEU A 33 12.23 -12.43 0.57
C LEU A 33 11.47 -13.69 0.14
N ILE A 34 10.19 -13.52 -0.19
CA ILE A 34 9.39 -14.59 -0.77
C ILE A 34 10.03 -14.98 -2.11
N PRO A 35 10.28 -16.28 -2.38
CA PRO A 35 10.90 -16.71 -3.63
C PRO A 35 10.16 -16.16 -4.86
N GLY A 36 10.93 -15.61 -5.82
CA GLY A 36 10.37 -14.97 -7.03
C GLY A 36 9.94 -13.52 -6.86
N SER A 37 10.20 -12.90 -5.70
CA SER A 37 9.92 -11.47 -5.50
C SER A 37 10.87 -10.57 -6.27
N LEU A 38 10.31 -9.53 -6.88
CA LEU A 38 11.04 -8.38 -7.41
C LEU A 38 11.20 -7.35 -6.29
N PRO A 39 12.43 -7.01 -5.87
CA PRO A 39 12.67 -5.92 -4.93
C PRO A 39 12.38 -4.57 -5.59
N THR A 40 11.60 -3.75 -4.92
CA THR A 40 11.26 -2.38 -5.32
C THR A 40 11.37 -1.46 -4.10
N ALA A 41 11.34 -0.15 -4.32
CA ALA A 41 11.35 0.82 -3.23
C ALA A 41 10.50 2.04 -3.54
N ILE A 42 9.96 2.67 -2.50
CA ILE A 42 9.10 3.86 -2.63
C ILE A 42 9.80 4.94 -3.46
N ALA A 43 11.01 5.33 -3.08
CA ALA A 43 11.72 6.45 -3.69
C ALA A 43 12.05 6.24 -5.18
N SER A 44 12.20 5.00 -5.64
CA SER A 44 12.61 4.70 -7.02
C SER A 44 11.48 4.21 -7.93
N HIS A 45 10.40 3.65 -7.37
CA HIS A 45 9.33 3.03 -8.16
C HIS A 45 7.95 3.64 -7.94
N PHE A 46 7.69 4.24 -6.78
CA PHE A 46 6.35 4.66 -6.34
C PHE A 46 6.27 6.11 -5.83
N ALA A 47 7.30 6.91 -6.13
CA ALA A 47 7.37 8.33 -5.84
C ALA A 47 8.14 9.05 -6.96
N GLY A 48 7.75 10.30 -7.23
CA GLY A 48 8.57 11.23 -8.01
C GLY A 48 9.62 11.91 -7.14
N GLU A 49 10.43 12.77 -7.76
CA GLU A 49 11.39 13.60 -7.04
C GLU A 49 10.67 14.57 -6.09
N GLY A 50 10.90 14.38 -4.79
CA GLY A 50 10.34 15.22 -3.73
C GLY A 50 11.03 16.57 -3.61
N GLY A 51 10.43 17.44 -2.79
CA GLY A 51 10.95 18.78 -2.52
C GLY A 51 10.15 19.90 -3.20
N GLY A 52 10.45 21.14 -2.79
CA GLY A 52 9.65 22.31 -3.15
C GLY A 52 8.19 22.18 -2.67
N GLY A 53 7.26 22.86 -3.36
CA GLY A 53 5.82 22.82 -3.06
C GLY A 53 5.12 21.49 -3.36
N ARG A 54 5.83 20.43 -3.76
CA ARG A 54 5.24 19.13 -4.18
C ARG A 54 5.22 18.07 -3.07
N GLY A 55 5.75 18.42 -1.89
CA GLY A 55 5.83 17.51 -0.75
C GLY A 55 6.98 16.48 -0.85
N ARG A 56 7.00 15.55 0.11
CA ARG A 56 8.11 14.59 0.29
C ARG A 56 8.09 13.43 -0.71
N LEU A 57 6.89 12.94 -1.04
CA LEU A 57 6.69 11.75 -1.88
C LEU A 57 5.61 12.05 -2.95
N PRO A 58 5.87 12.98 -3.89
CA PRO A 58 4.92 13.27 -4.96
C PRO A 58 4.65 12.02 -5.80
N LEU A 59 3.57 12.01 -6.57
CA LEU A 59 3.33 10.91 -7.49
C LEU A 59 4.40 10.85 -8.58
N PRO A 60 4.86 9.64 -8.95
CA PRO A 60 5.73 9.49 -10.13
C PRO A 60 4.92 9.77 -11.40
N PRO A 61 5.57 10.14 -12.52
CA PRO A 61 4.93 10.12 -13.82
C PRO A 61 4.34 8.73 -14.11
N ARG A 62 3.13 8.68 -14.68
CA ARG A 62 2.43 7.41 -14.98
C ARG A 62 3.26 6.54 -15.92
N GLU A 63 3.87 7.18 -16.90
CA GLU A 63 4.70 6.59 -17.94
C GLU A 63 5.97 5.97 -17.33
N ALA A 64 6.53 6.59 -16.29
CA ALA A 64 7.67 6.02 -15.58
C ALA A 64 7.29 4.73 -14.86
N VAL A 65 6.10 4.70 -14.22
CA VAL A 65 5.57 3.49 -13.58
C VAL A 65 5.35 2.37 -14.62
N GLN A 66 4.73 2.70 -15.74
CA GLN A 66 4.48 1.75 -16.83
C GLN A 66 5.78 1.23 -17.46
N ALA A 67 6.77 2.10 -17.64
CA ALA A 67 8.05 1.74 -18.26
C ALA A 67 8.83 0.73 -17.42
N TRP A 68 8.96 0.93 -16.10
CA TRP A 68 9.70 -0.02 -15.27
C TRP A 68 8.95 -1.35 -15.11
N LEU A 69 7.61 -1.33 -15.08
CA LEU A 69 6.79 -2.55 -15.06
C LEU A 69 6.98 -3.36 -16.35
N ALA A 70 6.96 -2.69 -17.51
CA ALA A 70 7.22 -3.35 -18.79
C ALA A 70 8.63 -3.96 -18.85
N GLN A 71 9.65 -3.26 -18.34
CA GLN A 71 11.02 -3.80 -18.23
C GLN A 71 11.09 -5.03 -17.31
N ALA A 72 10.23 -5.11 -16.29
CA ALA A 72 10.09 -6.26 -15.41
C ALA A 72 9.24 -7.40 -16.02
N GLY A 73 8.72 -7.23 -17.24
CA GLY A 73 7.81 -8.18 -17.89
C GLY A 73 6.42 -8.21 -17.26
N ILE A 74 5.97 -7.07 -16.71
CA ILE A 74 4.66 -6.89 -16.08
C ILE A 74 3.81 -6.01 -16.98
N ASP A 75 2.64 -6.50 -17.36
CA ASP A 75 1.63 -5.79 -18.16
C ASP A 75 0.33 -5.56 -17.37
N GLU A 76 -0.66 -4.91 -17.98
CA GLU A 76 -1.97 -4.60 -17.37
C GLU A 76 -2.80 -5.86 -17.03
N HIS A 77 -2.47 -7.00 -17.64
CA HIS A 77 -3.13 -8.28 -17.42
C HIS A 77 -2.47 -9.09 -16.30
N THR A 78 -1.26 -8.74 -15.90
CA THR A 78 -0.49 -9.42 -14.88
C THR A 78 -1.12 -9.22 -13.50
N ALA A 79 -1.32 -10.31 -12.75
CA ALA A 79 -1.70 -10.21 -11.35
C ALA A 79 -0.49 -9.82 -10.51
N ILE A 80 -0.63 -8.79 -9.67
CA ILE A 80 0.43 -8.24 -8.84
C ILE A 80 0.05 -8.39 -7.36
N VAL A 81 1.00 -8.87 -6.56
CA VAL A 81 0.90 -8.90 -5.10
C VAL A 81 2.01 -8.04 -4.53
N VAL A 82 1.64 -6.93 -3.89
CA VAL A 82 2.59 -6.05 -3.22
C VAL A 82 2.66 -6.39 -1.74
N TYR A 83 3.86 -6.31 -1.16
CA TYR A 83 4.06 -6.53 0.26
C TYR A 83 5.27 -5.77 0.78
N ASP A 84 5.31 -5.52 2.08
CA ASP A 84 6.44 -4.89 2.76
C ASP A 84 6.85 -5.70 3.99
N GLY A 85 7.60 -5.10 4.92
CA GLY A 85 8.03 -5.76 6.15
C GLY A 85 6.89 -6.24 7.05
N GLY A 86 5.67 -5.73 6.90
CA GLY A 86 4.49 -6.17 7.64
C GLY A 86 3.69 -5.02 8.26
N ASN A 87 4.21 -3.79 8.25
CA ASN A 87 3.42 -2.63 8.67
C ASN A 87 2.39 -2.23 7.61
N GLY A 88 2.55 -2.61 6.33
CA GLY A 88 1.58 -2.40 5.27
C GLY A 88 1.58 -1.01 4.61
N SER A 89 2.32 -0.03 5.12
CA SER A 89 2.29 1.35 4.62
C SER A 89 3.01 1.52 3.29
N GLN A 90 4.13 0.81 3.10
CA GLN A 90 4.86 0.82 1.83
C GLN A 90 4.06 0.05 0.78
N ALA A 91 3.51 -1.11 1.16
CA ALA A 91 2.66 -1.92 0.29
C ALA A 91 1.40 -1.16 -0.13
N ALA A 92 0.73 -0.45 0.79
CA ALA A 92 -0.45 0.37 0.47
C ALA A 92 -0.14 1.49 -0.53
N ARG A 93 1.03 2.15 -0.40
CA ARG A 93 1.48 3.16 -1.36
C ARG A 93 1.69 2.56 -2.75
N ALA A 94 2.38 1.42 -2.84
CA ALA A 94 2.57 0.73 -4.12
C ALA A 94 1.24 0.30 -4.73
N TRP A 95 0.34 -0.29 -3.94
CA TRP A 95 -1.00 -0.66 -4.36
C TRP A 95 -1.77 0.53 -4.95
N TRP A 96 -1.78 1.67 -4.25
CA TRP A 96 -2.46 2.88 -4.72
C TRP A 96 -1.86 3.40 -6.03
N VAL A 97 -0.52 3.50 -6.12
CA VAL A 97 0.15 4.02 -7.33
C VAL A 97 -0.07 3.13 -8.54
N LEU A 98 -0.05 1.80 -8.37
CA LEU A 98 -0.30 0.86 -9.45
C LEU A 98 -1.76 0.96 -9.95
N ASN A 99 -2.73 1.03 -9.03
CA ASN A 99 -4.13 1.22 -9.39
C ASN A 99 -4.36 2.56 -10.08
N TRP A 100 -3.78 3.64 -9.54
CA TRP A 100 -3.79 4.95 -10.19
C TRP A 100 -3.23 4.82 -11.60
N ALA A 101 -2.04 4.24 -11.80
CA ALA A 101 -1.34 4.08 -13.08
C ALA A 101 -2.02 3.16 -14.12
N GLY A 102 -3.09 2.45 -13.77
CA GLY A 102 -3.90 1.65 -14.71
C GLY A 102 -3.94 0.15 -14.41
N TYR A 103 -3.14 -0.34 -13.45
CA TYR A 103 -3.07 -1.77 -13.12
C TYR A 103 -4.19 -2.15 -12.16
N ARG A 104 -5.15 -2.96 -12.63
CA ARG A 104 -6.37 -3.29 -11.86
C ARG A 104 -6.26 -4.57 -11.03
N ARG A 105 -5.30 -5.43 -11.34
CA ARG A 105 -5.12 -6.75 -10.70
C ARG A 105 -4.07 -6.70 -9.60
N VAL A 106 -4.19 -5.73 -8.68
CA VAL A 106 -3.20 -5.48 -7.62
C VAL A 106 -3.81 -5.78 -6.27
N SER A 107 -3.12 -6.60 -5.48
CA SER A 107 -3.53 -7.00 -4.14
C SER A 107 -2.38 -6.82 -3.14
N ILE A 108 -2.72 -6.71 -1.85
CA ILE A 108 -1.74 -6.56 -0.76
C ILE A 108 -1.65 -7.89 0.00
N LEU A 109 -0.43 -8.37 0.26
CA LEU A 109 -0.21 -9.52 1.12
C LEU A 109 -0.48 -9.14 2.59
N ALA A 110 -1.51 -9.73 3.18
CA ALA A 110 -1.85 -9.52 4.59
C ALA A 110 -0.67 -9.92 5.50
N GLY A 111 -0.32 -9.05 6.46
CA GLY A 111 0.81 -9.25 7.38
C GLY A 111 2.20 -9.12 6.74
N GLY A 112 2.30 -8.89 5.42
CA GLY A 112 3.56 -8.70 4.71
C GLY A 112 4.55 -9.86 4.87
N LEU A 113 5.85 -9.54 4.86
CA LEU A 113 6.93 -10.52 4.98
C LEU A 113 6.92 -11.22 6.34
N ASN A 114 6.64 -10.48 7.43
CA ASN A 114 6.56 -11.05 8.78
C ASN A 114 5.43 -12.08 8.88
N GLY A 115 4.24 -11.76 8.38
CA GLY A 115 3.09 -12.66 8.35
C GLY A 115 3.37 -13.91 7.52
N TRP A 116 4.04 -13.76 6.38
CA TRP A 116 4.48 -14.87 5.54
C TRP A 116 5.42 -15.84 6.27
N GLN A 117 6.45 -15.30 6.92
CA GLN A 117 7.44 -16.10 7.64
C GLN A 117 6.84 -16.81 8.85
N ALA A 118 5.90 -16.16 9.56
CA ALA A 118 5.16 -16.77 10.65
C ALA A 118 4.31 -17.97 10.16
N GLN A 119 3.67 -17.85 8.99
CA GLN A 119 2.93 -18.96 8.40
C GLN A 119 3.81 -20.11 7.91
N ALA A 120 5.03 -19.83 7.45
CA ALA A 120 5.97 -20.89 7.09
C ALA A 120 6.33 -21.78 8.30
N ALA A 121 6.30 -21.22 9.52
CA ALA A 121 6.47 -21.95 10.77
C ALA A 121 5.18 -22.65 11.26
N GLN A 122 4.02 -22.05 10.99
CA GLN A 122 2.70 -22.61 11.29
C GLN A 122 1.69 -22.27 10.17
N PRO A 123 1.47 -23.17 9.20
CA PRO A 123 0.67 -22.86 8.03
C PRO A 123 -0.77 -22.47 8.40
N GLN A 124 -1.06 -21.17 8.34
CA GLN A 124 -2.41 -20.62 8.44
C GLN A 124 -2.69 -19.85 7.14
N GLN A 125 -3.85 -20.07 6.52
CA GLN A 125 -4.21 -19.38 5.29
C GLN A 125 -4.41 -17.88 5.53
N GLN A 126 -3.60 -17.03 4.87
CA GLN A 126 -3.91 -15.61 4.70
C GLN A 126 -4.02 -15.29 3.21
N ALA A 127 -5.22 -14.87 2.81
CA ALA A 127 -5.48 -14.44 1.45
C ALA A 127 -4.91 -13.03 1.23
N ALA A 128 -4.44 -12.77 0.01
CA ALA A 128 -4.21 -11.40 -0.43
C ALA A 128 -5.55 -10.66 -0.42
N ILE A 129 -5.55 -9.45 0.11
CA ILE A 129 -6.75 -8.61 0.11
C ILE A 129 -6.77 -7.90 -1.25
N THR A 130 -7.88 -8.01 -1.96
CA THR A 130 -8.16 -7.22 -3.16
C THR A 130 -9.04 -6.06 -2.74
N PRO A 131 -8.49 -4.85 -2.49
CA PRO A 131 -9.33 -3.72 -2.12
C PRO A 131 -10.15 -3.30 -3.35
N SER A 132 -11.35 -2.75 -3.15
CA SER A 132 -12.24 -2.41 -4.25
C SER A 132 -11.55 -1.47 -5.25
N ALA A 133 -11.57 -1.83 -6.53
CA ALA A 133 -11.09 -0.97 -7.59
C ALA A 133 -11.99 0.27 -7.68
N GLY A 134 -11.54 1.37 -7.09
CA GLY A 134 -12.17 2.69 -7.20
C GLY A 134 -11.53 3.54 -8.31
N ALA A 135 -12.12 4.70 -8.57
CA ALA A 135 -11.47 5.72 -9.38
C ALA A 135 -10.43 6.44 -8.51
N PHE A 136 -9.15 6.11 -8.70
CA PHE A 136 -8.05 6.70 -7.94
C PHE A 136 -7.62 8.00 -8.60
N HIS A 137 -7.88 9.10 -7.92
CA HIS A 137 -7.54 10.43 -8.38
C HIS A 137 -6.51 11.06 -7.44
N GLU A 138 -5.53 11.72 -8.04
CA GLU A 138 -4.74 12.70 -7.32
C GLU A 138 -5.62 13.92 -7.06
N VAL A 139 -5.52 14.49 -5.86
CA VAL A 139 -6.21 15.72 -5.48
C VAL A 139 -5.16 16.67 -4.92
N THR A 140 -5.11 17.89 -5.46
CA THR A 140 -4.18 18.93 -5.02
C THR A 140 -4.72 19.71 -3.82
N THR A 141 -3.82 20.36 -3.08
CA THR A 141 -4.19 21.26 -1.99
C THR A 141 -5.05 22.42 -2.48
N GLU A 142 -4.81 22.92 -3.69
CA GLU A 142 -5.57 23.99 -4.33
C GLU A 142 -7.00 23.54 -4.66
N GLU A 143 -7.19 22.30 -5.11
CA GLU A 143 -8.53 21.74 -5.36
C GLU A 143 -9.33 21.60 -4.09
N ILE A 144 -8.71 21.10 -3.02
CA ILE A 144 -9.33 21.01 -1.69
C ILE A 144 -9.72 22.40 -1.21
N ALA A 145 -8.83 23.39 -1.32
CA ALA A 145 -9.08 24.75 -0.87
C ALA A 145 -10.23 25.43 -1.62
N ARG A 146 -10.45 25.12 -2.91
CA ARG A 146 -11.56 25.69 -3.69
C ARG A 146 -12.92 25.09 -3.33
N ARG A 147 -12.95 23.83 -2.87
CA ARG A 147 -14.19 23.08 -2.60
C ARG A 147 -14.08 22.24 -1.33
N PRO A 148 -13.81 22.86 -0.17
CA PRO A 148 -13.47 22.12 1.06
C PRO A 148 -14.61 21.20 1.54
N HIS A 149 -15.86 21.53 1.22
CA HIS A 149 -17.04 20.74 1.60
C HIS A 149 -17.28 19.52 0.71
N ASP A 150 -16.59 19.40 -0.43
CA ASP A 150 -16.71 18.24 -1.34
C ASP A 150 -15.88 17.04 -0.84
N PHE A 151 -15.02 17.24 0.17
CA PHE A 151 -14.05 16.24 0.62
C PHE A 151 -14.26 15.85 2.08
N LEU A 152 -14.24 14.54 2.34
CA LEU A 152 -13.92 14.01 3.65
C LEU A 152 -12.40 13.82 3.72
N LEU A 153 -11.73 14.66 4.52
CA LEU A 153 -10.28 14.61 4.69
C LEU A 153 -9.93 13.68 5.84
N VAL A 154 -9.16 12.63 5.56
CA VAL A 154 -8.70 11.65 6.56
C VAL A 154 -7.19 11.74 6.70
N ASP A 155 -6.71 12.07 7.89
CA ASP A 155 -5.30 12.08 8.22
C ASP A 155 -4.91 10.76 8.92
N ALA A 156 -4.10 9.96 8.23
CA ALA A 156 -3.67 8.64 8.67
C ALA A 156 -2.46 8.63 9.63
N ARG A 157 -1.91 9.81 9.97
CA ARG A 157 -0.78 9.91 10.90
C ARG A 157 -1.21 9.59 12.33
N ASN A 158 -0.23 9.33 13.19
CA ASN A 158 -0.49 9.14 14.62
C ASN A 158 -1.06 10.42 15.26
N HIS A 159 -1.71 10.27 16.41
CA HIS A 159 -2.37 11.37 17.11
C HIS A 159 -1.44 12.55 17.42
N ALA A 160 -0.18 12.29 17.79
CA ALA A 160 0.78 13.34 18.10
C ALA A 160 1.12 14.18 16.86
N ALA A 161 1.35 13.52 15.72
CA ALA A 161 1.62 14.19 14.44
C ALA A 161 0.40 14.95 13.94
N PHE A 162 -0.83 14.44 14.14
CA PHE A 162 -2.05 15.17 13.82
C PHE A 162 -2.23 16.41 14.70
N ALA A 163 -2.06 16.28 16.02
CA ALA A 163 -2.18 17.38 16.97
C ALA A 163 -1.14 18.49 16.72
N GLY A 164 0.09 18.11 16.38
CA GLY A 164 1.19 19.04 16.17
C GLY A 164 1.73 19.63 17.48
N ASP A 165 2.51 20.69 17.33
CA ASP A 165 3.12 21.45 18.43
C ASP A 165 2.28 22.65 18.89
N GLY A 166 1.19 22.97 18.17
CA GLY A 166 0.36 24.15 18.40
C GLY A 166 0.97 25.47 17.92
N LEU A 167 2.18 25.45 17.37
CA LEU A 167 2.85 26.63 16.81
C LEU A 167 2.49 26.85 15.35
N VAL A 168 2.31 25.75 14.60
CA VAL A 168 1.88 25.77 13.21
C VAL A 168 0.73 24.78 12.98
N PRO A 169 -0.17 25.06 12.00
CA PRO A 169 -1.17 24.07 11.61
C PRO A 169 -0.49 22.76 11.19
N SER A 170 -0.82 21.67 11.88
CA SER A 170 -0.21 20.37 11.60
C SER A 170 -0.99 19.55 10.57
N HIS A 171 -2.29 19.81 10.42
CA HIS A 171 -3.19 19.10 9.49
C HIS A 171 -4.07 20.07 8.73
N LEU A 172 -4.70 19.59 7.65
CA LEU A 172 -5.66 20.38 6.87
C LEU A 172 -6.92 20.69 7.71
N PRO A 173 -7.47 21.91 7.61
CA PRO A 173 -8.74 22.24 8.28
C PRO A 173 -9.84 21.20 7.95
N ALA A 174 -10.64 20.85 8.96
CA ALA A 174 -11.71 19.84 8.89
C ALA A 174 -11.26 18.37 8.67
N ALA A 175 -9.95 18.08 8.64
CA ALA A 175 -9.50 16.70 8.61
C ALA A 175 -9.85 15.95 9.90
N ILE A 176 -10.30 14.71 9.76
CA ILE A 176 -10.45 13.77 10.86
C ILE A 176 -9.19 12.91 10.98
N ASN A 177 -8.78 12.62 12.20
CA ASN A 177 -7.64 11.74 12.43
C ASN A 177 -8.10 10.28 12.58
N LEU A 178 -7.64 9.44 11.67
CA LEU A 178 -7.82 7.99 11.73
C LEU A 178 -6.44 7.35 11.57
N PRO A 179 -5.67 7.21 12.66
CA PRO A 179 -4.32 6.66 12.57
C PRO A 179 -4.32 5.29 11.91
N MET A 180 -3.36 5.06 11.02
CA MET A 180 -3.23 3.78 10.32
C MET A 180 -3.21 2.58 11.28
N ALA A 181 -2.55 2.71 12.42
CA ALA A 181 -2.46 1.66 13.43
C ALA A 181 -3.83 1.23 14.00
N ALA A 182 -4.84 2.11 13.96
CA ALA A 182 -6.20 1.77 14.37
C ALA A 182 -6.92 0.87 13.36
N LEU A 183 -6.39 0.73 12.14
CA LEU A 183 -6.91 -0.12 11.08
C LEU A 183 -6.22 -1.48 11.03
N GLN A 184 -5.38 -1.79 12.02
CA GLN A 184 -4.57 -3.01 12.04
C GLN A 184 -4.70 -3.75 13.37
N ASP A 185 -4.63 -5.07 13.33
CA ASP A 185 -4.44 -5.89 14.52
C ASP A 185 -2.97 -5.99 14.93
N GLU A 186 -2.70 -6.68 16.03
CA GLU A 186 -1.35 -6.89 16.57
C GLU A 186 -0.41 -7.64 15.62
N GLN A 187 -0.95 -8.31 14.61
CA GLN A 187 -0.21 -9.02 13.56
C GLN A 187 -0.08 -8.20 12.27
N GLY A 188 -0.48 -6.92 12.28
CA GLY A 188 -0.41 -6.01 11.13
C GLY A 188 -1.46 -6.26 10.05
N ARG A 189 -2.49 -7.07 10.34
CA ARG A 189 -3.58 -7.37 9.40
C ARG A 189 -4.65 -6.29 9.48
N LEU A 190 -5.24 -5.95 8.33
CA LEU A 190 -6.34 -5.00 8.30
C LEU A 190 -7.56 -5.54 9.05
N VAL A 191 -8.14 -4.73 9.93
CA VAL A 191 -9.39 -5.05 10.63
C VAL A 191 -10.59 -4.54 9.82
N ALA A 192 -11.72 -5.24 9.91
CA ALA A 192 -12.97 -4.75 9.35
C ALA A 192 -13.50 -3.57 10.19
N LEU A 193 -13.94 -2.51 9.50
CA LEU A 193 -14.58 -1.33 10.10
C LEU A 193 -16.07 -1.56 10.34
#